data_AF-A0A956J4X2-F1
#
_entry.id   AF-A0A956J4X2-F1
#
_cell.length_a   1.000
_cell.length_b   1.000
_cell.length_c   1.000
_cell.angle_alpha   90.00
_cell.angle_beta   90.00
_cell.angle_gamma   90.00
#
_symmetry.space_group_name_H-M   'P 1'
#
loop_
_entity.id
_entity.type
_entity.pdbx_description
1 polymer ?
#
loop_
_entity_poly.entity_id
_entity_poly.type
_entity_poly.pdbx_seq_one_letter_code
_entity_poly.pdbx_strand_id
1 'polypeptide(L)'
;KNLYILALNLGGLAHPGSAGELWRDHQDLMAPLCDELIHLQSALLGRAVERERLLSGLAAAIAADPAHGARGRSAEERLRRAAAQASDLGVPVPVLESLARAHLG
;
A
#
# COMPACT_ATOMS: atom_id res chain seq x y z
N LYS A 1 -4.89 -9.44 -5.00
CA LYS A 1 -4.90 -8.34 -6.00
C LYS A 1 -4.95 -6.94 -5.36
N ASN A 2 -5.55 -6.77 -4.17
CA ASN A 2 -5.62 -5.47 -3.50
C ASN A 2 -4.26 -4.92 -3.05
N LEU A 3 -3.36 -5.77 -2.52
CA LEU A 3 -2.08 -5.31 -1.97
C LEU A 3 -1.20 -4.63 -3.03
N TYR A 4 -1.00 -5.22 -4.21
CA TYR A 4 -0.22 -4.61 -5.30
C TYR A 4 -0.70 -3.21 -5.67
N ILE A 5 -2.00 -3.07 -5.94
CA ILE A 5 -2.57 -1.79 -6.38
C ILE A 5 -2.46 -0.74 -5.27
N LEU A 6 -2.79 -1.12 -4.03
CA LEU A 6 -2.73 -0.18 -2.90
C LEU A 6 -1.29 0.20 -2.58
N ALA A 7 -0.38 -0.76 -2.47
CA ALA A 7 1.03 -0.48 -2.16
C ALA A 7 1.66 0.44 -3.20
N LEU A 8 1.48 0.17 -4.51
CA LEU A 8 2.02 1.04 -5.55
C LEU A 8 1.36 2.40 -5.60
N ASN A 9 0.03 2.47 -5.53
CA ASN A 9 -0.65 3.77 -5.61
C ASN A 9 -0.34 4.67 -4.44
N LEU A 10 -0.28 4.10 -3.23
CA LEU A 10 -0.03 4.87 -2.01
C LEU A 10 1.46 5.22 -1.89
N GLY A 11 2.37 4.28 -2.18
CA GLY A 11 3.80 4.59 -2.30
C GLY A 11 4.06 5.65 -3.37
N GLY A 12 3.36 5.56 -4.50
CA GLY A 12 3.44 6.51 -5.61
C GLY A 12 2.85 7.89 -5.34
N LEU A 13 2.09 8.07 -4.24
CA LEU A 13 1.70 9.41 -3.79
C LEU A 13 2.92 10.16 -3.21
N ALA A 14 3.73 9.48 -2.39
CA ALA A 14 4.91 10.05 -1.76
C ALA A 14 6.11 10.11 -2.73
N HIS A 15 6.32 9.06 -3.52
CA HIS A 15 7.43 8.95 -4.46
C HIS A 15 6.92 8.57 -5.84
N PRO A 16 6.63 9.56 -6.71
CA PRO A 16 6.24 9.31 -8.10
C PRO A 16 7.35 8.57 -8.85
N GLY A 17 6.96 7.65 -9.74
CA GLY A 17 7.91 6.84 -10.50
C GLY A 17 7.29 5.51 -10.89
N SER A 18 8.15 4.53 -11.12
CA SER A 18 7.80 3.17 -11.48
C SER A 18 7.70 2.24 -10.25
N ALA A 19 7.04 1.10 -10.44
CA ALA A 19 6.90 0.06 -9.43
C ALA A 19 8.27 -0.48 -8.97
N GLY A 20 9.21 -0.63 -9.91
CA GLY A 20 10.56 -1.09 -9.63
C GLY A 20 11.38 -0.07 -8.83
N GLU A 21 11.27 1.22 -9.12
CA GLU A 21 11.93 2.29 -8.35
C GLU A 21 11.40 2.32 -6.92
N LEU A 22 10.06 2.34 -6.73
CA LEU A 22 9.47 2.24 -5.39
C LEU A 22 9.99 1.04 -4.61
N TRP A 23 10.02 -0.13 -5.25
CA TRP A 23 10.42 -1.36 -4.59
C TRP A 23 11.91 -1.44 -4.28
N ARG A 24 12.79 -0.82 -5.07
CA ARG A 24 14.23 -0.86 -4.80
C ARG A 24 14.68 0.26 -3.87
N ASP A 25 14.14 1.45 -4.07
CA ASP A 25 14.75 2.69 -3.57
C ASP A 25 13.98 3.27 -2.37
N HIS A 26 12.74 2.82 -2.13
CA HIS A 26 11.85 3.35 -1.08
C HIS A 26 11.33 2.26 -0.13
N GLN A 27 12.18 1.30 0.25
CA GLN A 27 11.82 0.21 1.16
C GLN A 27 11.44 0.67 2.57
N ASP A 28 12.00 1.79 3.01
CA ASP A 28 11.67 2.48 4.27
C ASP A 28 10.20 2.92 4.33
N LEU A 29 9.60 3.28 3.19
CA LEU A 29 8.17 3.51 3.05
C LEU A 29 7.39 2.22 2.74
N MET A 30 7.87 1.44 1.78
CA MET A 30 7.12 0.32 1.21
C MET A 30 6.91 -0.84 2.19
N ALA A 31 7.92 -1.17 3.00
CA ALA A 31 7.81 -2.27 3.97
C ALA A 31 6.72 -1.99 5.04
N PRO A 32 6.76 -0.89 5.80
CA PRO A 32 5.72 -0.61 6.80
C PRO A 32 4.35 -0.36 6.16
N LEU A 33 4.29 0.27 4.97
CA LEU A 33 3.03 0.43 4.23
C LEU A 33 2.41 -0.93 3.88
N CYS A 34 3.20 -1.89 3.39
CA CYS A 34 2.69 -3.22 3.08
C CYS A 34 2.20 -3.95 4.32
N ASP A 35 2.89 -3.81 5.45
CA ASP A 35 2.47 -4.40 6.72
C ASP A 35 1.13 -3.83 7.21
N GLU A 36 0.96 -2.51 7.16
CA GLU A 36 -0.32 -1.85 7.47
C GLU A 36 -1.45 -2.35 6.58
N LEU A 37 -1.22 -2.45 5.27
CA LEU A 37 -2.21 -2.94 4.31
C LEU A 37 -2.58 -4.41 4.55
N ILE A 38 -1.62 -5.26 4.96
CA ILE A 38 -1.85 -6.67 5.29
C ILE A 38 -2.63 -6.82 6.60
N HIS A 39 -2.30 -6.02 7.61
CA HIS A 39 -3.04 -5.98 8.88
C HIS A 39 -4.48 -5.50 8.66
N LEU A 40 -4.65 -4.42 7.91
CA LEU A 40 -5.98 -3.91 7.53
C LEU A 40 -6.78 -4.97 6.75
N GLN A 41 -6.14 -5.69 5.83
CA GLN A 41 -6.80 -6.78 5.10
C GLN A 41 -7.22 -7.93 6.02
N SER A 42 -6.40 -8.29 7.01
CA SER A 42 -6.76 -9.32 8.00
C SER A 42 -7.98 -8.90 8.83
N ALA A 43 -8.00 -7.65 9.29
CA ALA A 43 -9.12 -7.08 10.04
C ALA A 43 -10.42 -7.07 9.21
N LEU A 44 -10.36 -6.61 7.96
CA LEU A 44 -11.50 -6.60 7.03
C LEU A 44 -12.07 -8.00 6.76
N LEU A 45 -11.23 -9.03 6.79
CA LEU A 45 -11.65 -10.42 6.56
C LEU A 45 -12.08 -11.14 7.85
N GLY A 46 -11.84 -10.55 9.02
CA GLY A 46 -12.07 -11.19 10.32
C GLY A 46 -11.19 -12.44 10.53
N ARG A 47 -10.07 -12.58 9.80
CA ARG A 47 -9.15 -13.72 9.89
C ARG A 47 -7.75 -13.34 9.44
N ALA A 48 -6.76 -14.12 9.89
CA ALA A 48 -5.40 -13.99 9.42
C ALA A 48 -5.29 -14.25 7.90
N VAL A 49 -4.35 -13.53 7.28
CA VAL A 49 -3.91 -13.77 5.90
C VAL A 49 -2.45 -14.21 5.89
N GLU A 50 -2.08 -15.00 4.90
CA GLU A 50 -0.71 -15.51 4.71
C GLU A 50 0.23 -14.37 4.28
N ARG A 51 0.91 -13.74 5.24
CA ARG A 51 1.76 -12.57 5.01
C ARG A 51 2.86 -12.85 3.98
N GLU A 52 3.63 -13.93 4.14
CA GLU A 52 4.73 -14.24 3.22
C GLU A 52 4.22 -14.46 1.80
N ARG A 53 3.06 -15.10 1.65
CA ARG A 53 2.44 -15.33 0.33
C ARG A 53 2.04 -14.00 -0.34
N LEU A 54 1.51 -13.06 0.43
CA LEU A 54 1.11 -11.74 -0.10
C LEU A 54 2.34 -10.92 -0.53
N LEU A 55 3.39 -10.90 0.29
CA LEU A 55 4.63 -10.19 -0.02
C LEU A 55 5.39 -10.81 -1.18
N SER A 56 5.50 -12.15 -1.23
CA SER A 56 6.10 -12.84 -2.38
C SER A 56 5.33 -12.57 -3.66
N GLY A 57 3.99 -12.60 -3.61
CA GLY A 57 3.15 -12.26 -4.75
C GLY A 57 3.30 -10.80 -5.20
N LEU A 58 3.46 -9.86 -4.25
CA LEU A 58 3.76 -8.47 -4.55
C LEU A 58 5.11 -8.32 -5.26
N ALA A 59 6.17 -8.89 -4.71
CA ALA A 59 7.50 -8.84 -5.28
C ALA A 59 7.55 -9.44 -6.69
N ALA A 60 6.91 -10.60 -6.90
CA ALA A 60 6.82 -11.24 -8.20
C ALA A 60 6.05 -10.39 -9.22
N ALA A 61 4.95 -9.75 -8.81
CA ALA A 61 4.17 -8.87 -9.69
C ALA A 61 4.97 -7.61 -10.09
N ILE A 62 5.72 -7.01 -9.17
CA ILE A 62 6.61 -5.88 -9.48
C ILE A 62 7.74 -6.31 -10.41
N ALA A 63 8.37 -7.48 -10.16
CA ALA A 63 9.44 -7.99 -11.01
C ALA A 63 8.98 -8.31 -12.43
N ALA A 64 7.70 -8.68 -12.62
CA ALA A 64 7.13 -8.96 -13.93
C ALA A 64 6.90 -7.69 -14.78
N ASP A 65 6.68 -6.53 -14.16
CA ASP A 65 6.51 -5.23 -14.84
C ASP A 65 7.10 -4.09 -13.98
N PRO A 66 8.44 -3.99 -13.87
CA PRO A 66 9.07 -2.99 -13.01
C PRO A 66 8.89 -1.57 -13.54
N ALA A 67 8.61 -1.40 -14.83
CA ALA A 67 8.37 -0.09 -15.45
C ALA A 67 6.94 0.44 -15.24
N HIS A 68 6.06 -0.34 -14.60
CA HIS A 68 4.69 0.05 -14.32
C HIS A 68 4.62 1.36 -13.55
N GLY A 69 3.83 2.33 -14.01
CA GLY A 69 3.64 3.59 -13.29
C GLY A 69 2.99 3.36 -11.93
N ALA A 70 3.62 3.83 -10.85
CA ALA A 70 3.16 3.58 -9.49
C ALA A 70 1.87 4.34 -9.12
N ARG A 71 1.72 5.57 -9.61
CA ARG A 71 0.55 6.42 -9.30
C ARG A 71 -0.52 6.35 -10.38
N GLY A 72 -1.75 6.04 -9.96
CA GLY A 72 -2.95 6.18 -10.79
C GLY A 72 -3.84 7.32 -10.31
N ARG A 73 -4.81 7.73 -11.16
CA ARG A 73 -5.77 8.80 -10.85
C ARG A 73 -6.61 8.58 -9.59
N SER A 74 -6.77 7.33 -9.16
CA SER A 74 -7.55 6.95 -7.96
C SER A 74 -6.70 6.67 -6.72
N ALA A 75 -5.43 7.09 -6.70
CA ALA A 75 -4.55 6.88 -5.54
C ALA A 75 -5.08 7.58 -4.28
N GLU A 76 -5.51 8.84 -4.38
CA GLU A 76 -6.06 9.61 -3.25
C GLU A 76 -7.40 9.04 -2.75
N GLU A 77 -8.27 8.59 -3.67
CA GLU A 77 -9.52 7.94 -3.30
C GLU A 77 -9.27 6.62 -2.55
N ARG A 78 -8.29 5.83 -3.01
CA ARG A 78 -7.86 4.60 -2.34
C ARG A 78 -7.27 4.87 -0.97
N LEU A 79 -6.48 5.94 -0.83
CA LEU A 79 -5.94 6.37 0.46
C LEU A 79 -7.06 6.74 1.42
N ARG A 80 -8.00 7.58 0.98
CA ARG A 80 -9.16 7.99 1.78
C ARG A 80 -9.95 6.78 2.26
N ARG A 81 -10.20 5.81 1.37
CA ARG A 81 -10.91 4.58 1.73
C ARG A 81 -10.13 3.73 2.73
N ALA A 82 -8.83 3.51 2.50
CA ALA A 82 -8.01 2.68 3.37
C ALA A 82 -7.89 3.29 4.78
N ALA A 83 -7.69 4.60 4.87
CA ALA A 83 -7.67 5.32 6.14
C ALA A 83 -9.02 5.24 6.89
N ALA A 84 -10.14 5.43 6.17
CA ALA A 84 -11.46 5.29 6.77
C ALA A 84 -11.71 3.86 7.30
N GLN A 85 -11.37 2.84 6.50
CA GLN A 85 -11.48 1.44 6.91
C GLN A 85 -10.64 1.11 8.15
N ALA A 86 -9.41 1.64 8.22
CA ALA A 86 -8.55 1.45 9.37
C ALA A 86 -9.10 2.13 10.64
N SER A 87 -9.63 3.35 10.50
CA SER A 87 -10.31 4.06 11.57
C SER A 87 -11.53 3.28 12.10
N ASP A 88 -12.40 2.82 11.20
CA ASP A 88 -13.62 2.09 11.57
C ASP A 88 -13.31 0.75 12.30
N LEU A 89 -12.18 0.14 11.96
CA LEU A 89 -11.75 -1.14 12.53
C LEU A 89 -10.77 -0.99 13.71
N GLY A 90 -10.37 0.25 14.06
CA GLY A 90 -9.37 0.50 15.10
C GLY A 90 -7.98 -0.07 14.80
N VAL A 91 -7.62 -0.19 13.51
CA VAL A 91 -6.32 -0.72 13.08
C VAL A 91 -5.30 0.43 13.04
N PRO A 92 -4.17 0.34 13.78
CA PRO A 92 -3.13 1.35 13.71
C PRO A 92 -2.47 1.38 12.33
N VAL A 93 -2.47 2.54 11.68
CA VAL A 93 -1.91 2.73 10.32
C VAL A 93 -1.13 4.05 10.19
N PRO A 94 -0.05 4.25 10.98
CA PRO A 94 0.68 5.53 11.01
C PRO A 94 1.22 5.99 9.64
N VAL A 95 1.59 5.07 8.74
CA VAL A 95 2.01 5.42 7.38
C VAL A 95 0.82 5.91 6.56
N LEU A 96 -0.32 5.20 6.57
CA LEU A 96 -1.53 5.68 5.89
C LEU A 96 -2.01 7.05 6.41
N GLU A 97 -1.95 7.27 7.73
CA GLU A 97 -2.29 8.56 8.33
C GLU A 97 -1.34 9.67 7.88
N SER A 98 -0.05 9.39 7.81
CA SER A 98 0.95 10.34 7.32
C SER A 98 0.71 10.70 5.86
N LEU A 99 0.47 9.70 5.01
CA LEU A 99 0.11 9.92 3.61
C LEU A 99 -1.20 10.71 3.49
N ALA A 100 -2.21 10.41 4.32
CA ALA A 100 -3.49 11.10 4.30
C ALA A 100 -3.33 12.59 4.63
N ARG A 101 -2.55 12.93 5.66
CA ARG A 101 -2.21 14.32 5.98
C ARG A 101 -1.48 15.03 4.84
N ALA A 102 -0.59 14.34 4.14
CA ALA A 102 0.22 14.93 3.07
C ALA A 102 -0.55 15.14 1.76
N HIS A 103 -1.57 14.32 1.48
CA HIS A 103 -2.19 14.26 0.15
C HIS A 103 -3.71 14.45 0.09
N LEU A 104 -4.41 14.45 1.23
CA LEU A 104 -5.87 14.64 1.29
C LEU A 104 -6.30 15.94 1.98
N GLY A 105 -5.32 16.75 2.43
CA GLY A 105 -5.52 18.04 3.10
C GLY A 105 -5.68 19.21 2.14
#